data_AF-A0A6N4SRX3-F1
#
_entry.id   AF-A0A6N4SRX3-F1
#
_cell.length_a   1.000
_cell.length_b   1.000
_cell.length_c   1.000
_cell.angle_alpha   90.00
_cell.angle_beta   90.00
_cell.angle_gamma   90.00
#
_symmetry.space_group_name_H-M   'P 1'
#
loop_
_entity.id
_entity.type
_entity.pdbx_description
1 polymer ?
#
loop_
_entity_poly.entity_id
_entity_poly.type
_entity_poly.pdbx_seq_one_letter_code
_entity_poly.pdbx_strand_id
1 'polypeptide(L)'
;MKKIVFSIVFFSSLCLVSFAQQNHNGNQGQHNGQQGGKAAHGGGQGQKQTSAQKAARLTQYMTSSLNLSAEQQSKVAALNTSKAQQVDSIRSKYKGNMEAAKPELKTARDTYNASLNTILTADQKKKWDEIKKQKKEEFQKNRAAGTKPAEGEITPEDLD
;
A
#
# COMPACT_ATOMS: atom_id res chain seq x y z
N MET A 1 -16.52 -27.66 26.64
CA MET A 1 -16.13 -26.86 27.83
C MET A 1 -14.75 -27.27 28.28
N LYS A 2 -13.79 -26.33 28.25
CA LYS A 2 -12.56 -26.27 29.07
C LYS A 2 -11.91 -24.91 28.75
N LYS A 3 -12.22 -23.92 29.59
CA LYS A 3 -11.70 -22.55 29.52
C LYS A 3 -10.34 -22.57 30.23
N ILE A 4 -9.26 -22.28 29.53
CA ILE A 4 -7.95 -22.07 30.16
C ILE A 4 -7.74 -20.55 30.21
N VAL A 5 -7.87 -20.04 31.43
CA VAL A 5 -7.57 -18.68 31.85
C VAL A 5 -6.07 -18.60 32.08
N PHE A 6 -5.36 -17.74 31.37
CA PHE A 6 -4.03 -17.28 31.78
C PHE A 6 -4.08 -15.77 31.98
N SER A 7 -3.90 -15.43 33.24
CA SER A 7 -3.91 -14.10 33.82
C SER A 7 -2.48 -13.54 33.87
N ILE A 8 -2.38 -12.22 33.68
CA ILE A 8 -1.38 -11.30 34.26
C ILE A 8 0.03 -11.38 33.68
N VAL A 9 0.48 -10.33 32.98
CA VAL A 9 1.40 -9.30 33.53
C VAL A 9 1.22 -8.00 32.74
N PHE A 10 0.75 -6.96 33.43
CA PHE A 10 0.69 -5.58 32.95
C PHE A 10 2.07 -4.95 33.24
N PHE A 11 2.93 -4.83 32.24
CA PHE A 11 4.19 -4.07 32.38
C PHE A 11 3.99 -2.69 31.74
N SER A 12 3.47 -1.76 32.54
CA SER A 12 3.47 -0.34 32.23
C SER A 12 4.90 0.18 32.40
N SER A 13 5.59 0.41 31.30
CA SER A 13 6.85 1.15 31.29
C SER A 13 6.61 2.49 30.61
N LEU A 14 6.32 3.48 31.44
CA LEU A 14 6.27 4.89 31.09
C LEU A 14 7.71 5.41 31.01
N CYS A 15 8.23 5.65 29.81
CA CYS A 15 9.43 6.45 29.60
C CYS A 15 9.10 7.66 28.72
N LEU A 16 8.83 8.78 29.39
CA LEU A 16 8.85 10.11 28.81
C LEU A 16 10.30 10.51 28.59
N VAL A 17 10.71 10.67 27.34
CA VAL A 17 11.95 11.38 27.01
C VAL A 17 11.54 12.66 26.27
N SER A 18 11.37 13.73 27.05
CA SER A 18 11.37 15.09 26.55
C SER A 18 12.81 15.49 26.27
N PHE A 19 13.21 15.53 25.01
CA PHE A 19 14.37 16.34 24.60
C PHE A 19 13.85 17.62 23.95
N ALA A 20 13.85 18.69 24.75
CA ALA A 20 13.83 20.05 24.27
C ALA A 20 15.28 20.56 24.27
N GLN A 21 15.87 20.75 23.09
CA GLN A 21 17.04 21.61 22.87
C GLN A 21 17.04 21.97 21.39
N GLN A 22 16.52 23.14 21.04
CA GLN A 22 17.23 24.42 20.93
C GLN A 22 17.54 24.72 19.46
N ASN A 23 16.61 25.49 18.90
CA ASN A 23 16.82 26.70 18.10
C ASN A 23 18.29 26.94 17.67
N HIS A 24 18.57 26.67 16.40
CA HIS A 24 19.66 27.32 15.67
C HIS A 24 19.07 28.29 14.64
N ASN A 25 19.17 29.56 15.03
CA ASN A 25 19.30 30.75 14.22
C ASN A 25 20.27 30.55 13.04
N GLY A 26 19.90 31.01 11.84
CA GLY A 26 20.88 31.28 10.79
C GLY A 26 20.38 31.19 9.35
N ASN A 27 20.18 32.38 8.77
CA ASN A 27 20.44 32.71 7.37
C ASN A 27 19.27 32.60 6.36
N GLN A 28 18.54 33.71 6.26
CA GLN A 28 17.82 34.13 5.06
C GLN A 28 18.82 34.41 3.94
N GLY A 29 18.96 33.45 3.02
CA GLY A 29 19.55 33.67 1.70
C GLY A 29 18.47 34.13 0.73
N GLN A 30 18.46 35.43 0.44
CA GLN A 30 17.68 36.07 -0.60
C GLN A 30 18.23 35.62 -1.97
N HIS A 31 17.51 34.77 -2.70
CA HIS A 31 17.77 34.51 -4.12
C HIS A 31 16.58 35.02 -4.94
N ASN A 32 16.71 36.25 -5.43
CA ASN A 32 15.91 36.75 -6.54
C ASN A 32 16.62 36.35 -7.83
N GLY A 33 15.98 35.50 -8.62
CA GLY A 33 16.54 34.93 -9.84
C GLY A 33 15.42 34.39 -10.72
N GLN A 34 14.83 35.30 -11.48
CA GLN A 34 13.89 35.05 -12.56
C GLN A 34 14.58 34.27 -13.68
N GLN A 35 14.24 32.98 -13.89
CA GLN A 35 14.29 32.36 -15.23
C GLN A 35 13.61 30.97 -15.23
N GLY A 36 12.75 30.77 -16.21
CA GLY A 36 11.90 29.61 -16.35
C GLY A 36 12.59 28.35 -16.86
N GLY A 37 11.80 27.26 -16.88
CA GLY A 37 12.14 26.03 -17.58
C GLY A 37 12.37 24.83 -16.66
N LYS A 38 11.51 23.83 -16.84
CA LYS A 38 11.63 22.43 -16.37
C LYS A 38 11.46 22.24 -14.86
N ALA A 39 10.22 21.93 -14.49
CA ALA A 39 9.89 21.23 -13.25
C ALA A 39 10.54 19.83 -13.23
N ALA A 40 11.85 19.78 -12.98
CA ALA A 40 12.50 18.63 -12.37
C ALA A 40 12.06 18.61 -10.90
N HIS A 41 10.88 18.06 -10.64
CA HIS A 41 10.40 17.88 -9.27
C HIS A 41 11.26 16.86 -8.56
N GLY A 42 11.90 17.31 -7.48
CA GLY A 42 12.89 16.60 -6.70
C GLY A 42 12.42 15.24 -6.21
N GLY A 43 13.37 14.31 -6.21
CA GLY A 43 13.26 13.02 -5.55
C GLY A 43 13.22 13.22 -4.04
N GLY A 44 12.04 13.51 -3.51
CA GLY A 44 11.71 13.13 -2.15
C GLY A 44 11.78 11.61 -2.10
N GLN A 45 12.81 11.08 -1.46
CA GLN A 45 12.96 9.66 -1.14
C GLN A 45 11.89 9.29 -0.09
N GLY A 46 10.62 9.27 -0.50
CA GLY A 46 9.59 8.57 0.24
C GLY A 46 10.03 7.12 0.37
N GLN A 47 10.05 6.60 1.59
CA GLN A 47 10.55 5.25 1.83
C GLN A 47 9.70 4.28 1.02
N LYS A 48 10.35 3.56 0.08
CA LYS A 48 9.65 2.51 -0.68
C LYS A 48 9.08 1.52 0.32
N GLN A 49 7.76 1.45 0.38
CA GLN A 49 7.08 0.53 1.26
C GLN A 49 7.48 -0.92 1.00
N THR A 50 7.62 -1.69 2.07
CA THR A 50 7.91 -3.12 2.00
C THR A 50 6.70 -3.90 1.47
N SER A 51 6.93 -5.10 0.90
CA SER A 51 5.85 -6.02 0.51
C SER A 51 4.89 -6.30 1.65
N ALA A 52 5.41 -6.49 2.86
CA ALA A 52 4.61 -6.73 4.06
C ALA A 52 3.68 -5.54 4.39
N GLN A 53 4.18 -4.30 4.31
CA GLN A 53 3.36 -3.11 4.53
C GLN A 53 2.26 -2.96 3.47
N LYS A 54 2.57 -3.24 2.20
CA LYS A 54 1.58 -3.22 1.11
C LYS A 54 0.49 -4.27 1.32
N ALA A 55 0.89 -5.50 1.65
CA ALA A 55 -0.04 -6.59 1.92
C ALA A 55 -0.95 -6.30 3.13
N ALA A 56 -0.39 -5.76 4.21
CA ALA A 56 -1.15 -5.38 5.39
C ALA A 56 -2.18 -4.29 5.07
N ARG A 57 -1.78 -3.24 4.35
CA ARG A 57 -2.71 -2.16 3.96
C ARG A 57 -3.83 -2.68 3.08
N LEU A 58 -3.52 -3.46 2.04
CA LEU A 58 -4.54 -4.00 1.14
C LEU A 58 -5.53 -4.87 1.92
N THR A 59 -5.04 -5.69 2.85
CA THR A 59 -5.87 -6.52 3.73
C THR A 59 -6.80 -5.66 4.59
N GLN A 60 -6.30 -4.60 5.22
CA GLN A 60 -7.11 -3.68 6.03
C GLN A 60 -8.19 -2.99 5.18
N TYR A 61 -7.81 -2.55 3.98
CA TYR A 61 -8.71 -1.92 3.03
C TYR A 61 -9.83 -2.87 2.59
N MET A 62 -9.50 -4.09 2.20
CA MET A 62 -10.47 -5.11 1.80
C MET A 62 -11.37 -5.53 2.96
N THR A 63 -10.81 -5.67 4.16
CA THR A 63 -11.57 -6.02 5.37
C THR A 63 -12.68 -5.01 5.64
N SER A 64 -12.32 -3.73 5.63
CA SER A 64 -13.26 -2.64 5.89
C SER A 64 -14.25 -2.44 4.74
N SER A 65 -13.78 -2.56 3.49
CA SER A 65 -14.61 -2.28 2.33
C SER A 65 -15.56 -3.43 2.00
N LEU A 66 -15.20 -4.68 2.28
CA LEU A 66 -15.98 -5.87 1.92
C LEU A 66 -16.65 -6.53 3.13
N ASN A 67 -16.45 -6.00 4.34
CA ASN A 67 -16.93 -6.60 5.59
C ASN A 67 -16.52 -8.07 5.70
N LEU A 68 -15.23 -8.35 5.50
CA LEU A 68 -14.72 -9.73 5.49
C LEU A 68 -14.92 -10.40 6.86
N SER A 69 -15.34 -11.66 6.87
CA SER A 69 -15.35 -12.48 8.09
C SER A 69 -13.92 -12.74 8.60
N ALA A 70 -13.75 -13.11 9.86
CA ALA A 70 -12.43 -13.41 10.43
C ALA A 70 -11.67 -14.49 9.62
N GLU A 71 -12.38 -15.51 9.13
CA GLU A 71 -11.79 -16.55 8.29
C GLU A 71 -11.34 -15.99 6.92
N GLN A 72 -12.18 -15.16 6.28
CA GLN A 72 -11.85 -14.52 5.01
C GLN A 72 -10.67 -13.56 5.17
N GLN A 73 -10.62 -12.78 6.26
CA GLN A 73 -9.51 -11.88 6.58
C GLN A 73 -8.19 -12.63 6.62
N SER A 74 -8.12 -13.77 7.32
CA SER A 74 -6.91 -14.58 7.40
C SER A 74 -6.47 -15.10 6.03
N LYS A 75 -7.41 -15.58 5.21
CA LYS A 75 -7.12 -16.08 3.85
C LYS A 75 -6.66 -14.97 2.91
N VAL A 76 -7.33 -13.81 2.95
CA VAL A 76 -6.96 -12.61 2.17
C VAL A 76 -5.60 -12.07 2.60
N ALA A 77 -5.29 -12.04 3.90
CA ALA A 77 -3.99 -11.59 4.40
C ALA A 77 -2.83 -12.45 3.86
N ALA A 78 -2.99 -13.77 3.90
CA ALA A 78 -2.00 -14.70 3.35
C ALA A 78 -1.85 -14.52 1.84
N LEU A 79 -2.98 -14.39 1.12
CA LEU A 79 -2.98 -14.20 -0.34
C LEU A 79 -2.30 -12.88 -0.75
N ASN A 80 -2.60 -11.78 -0.05
CA ASN A 80 -1.99 -10.47 -0.27
C ASN A 80 -0.48 -10.49 0.00
N THR A 81 -0.05 -11.20 1.03
CA THR A 81 1.37 -11.36 1.36
C THR A 81 2.10 -12.10 0.24
N SER A 82 1.54 -13.22 -0.22
CA SER A 82 2.09 -14.01 -1.32
C SER A 82 2.20 -13.19 -2.62
N LYS A 83 1.11 -12.47 -3.00
CA LYS A 83 1.12 -11.56 -4.17
C LYS A 83 2.24 -10.52 -4.04
N ALA A 84 2.34 -9.85 -2.89
CA ALA A 84 3.33 -8.79 -2.69
C ALA A 84 4.76 -9.32 -2.80
N GLN A 85 5.05 -10.49 -2.23
CA GLN A 85 6.35 -11.16 -2.33
C GLN A 85 6.67 -11.60 -3.77
N GLN A 86 5.69 -12.15 -4.49
CA GLN A 86 5.85 -12.56 -5.88
C GLN A 86 6.14 -11.35 -6.78
N VAL A 87 5.39 -10.27 -6.62
CA VAL A 87 5.59 -9.03 -7.39
C VAL A 87 6.96 -8.41 -7.08
N ASP A 88 7.39 -8.37 -5.82
CA ASP A 88 8.71 -7.87 -5.45
C ASP A 88 9.84 -8.74 -6.04
N SER A 89 9.65 -10.06 -6.07
CA SER A 89 10.58 -11.01 -6.70
C SER A 89 10.68 -10.78 -8.21
N ILE A 90 9.56 -10.61 -8.90
CA ILE A 90 9.51 -10.31 -10.34
C ILE A 90 10.22 -8.96 -10.61
N ARG A 91 9.91 -7.91 -9.84
CA ARG A 91 10.55 -6.59 -10.00
C ARG A 91 12.07 -6.68 -9.80
N SER A 92 12.51 -7.49 -8.85
CA SER A 92 13.94 -7.74 -8.57
C SER A 92 14.61 -8.51 -9.72
N LYS A 93 13.96 -9.57 -10.23
CA LYS A 93 14.44 -10.37 -11.37
C LYS A 93 14.69 -9.52 -12.61
N TYR A 94 13.78 -8.62 -12.93
CA TYR A 94 13.87 -7.75 -14.12
C TYR A 94 14.58 -6.41 -13.86
N LYS A 95 15.12 -6.18 -12.66
CA LYS A 95 15.85 -4.96 -12.27
C LYS A 95 15.17 -3.65 -12.68
N GLY A 96 13.84 -3.60 -12.66
CA GLY A 96 13.09 -2.42 -13.08
C GLY A 96 12.70 -2.35 -14.57
N ASN A 97 13.11 -3.30 -15.42
CA ASN A 97 12.60 -3.40 -16.79
C ASN A 97 11.15 -3.90 -16.77
N MET A 98 10.23 -2.95 -16.61
CA MET A 98 8.81 -3.26 -16.43
C MET A 98 8.17 -3.84 -17.70
N GLU A 99 8.67 -3.50 -18.89
CA GLU A 99 8.17 -4.05 -20.15
C GLU A 99 8.42 -5.56 -20.23
N ALA A 100 9.62 -6.02 -19.87
CA ALA A 100 9.95 -7.43 -19.82
C ALA A 100 9.25 -8.18 -18.67
N ALA A 101 8.92 -7.47 -17.59
CA ALA A 101 8.22 -8.04 -16.43
C ALA A 101 6.70 -8.16 -16.62
N LYS A 102 6.10 -7.42 -17.57
CA LYS A 102 4.66 -7.39 -17.84
C LYS A 102 3.98 -8.77 -17.87
N PRO A 103 4.45 -9.77 -18.64
CA PRO A 103 3.79 -11.06 -18.70
C PRO A 103 3.75 -11.77 -17.34
N GLU A 104 4.86 -11.81 -16.60
CA GLU A 104 4.91 -12.46 -15.28
C GLU A 104 4.07 -11.71 -14.24
N LEU A 105 4.09 -10.37 -14.28
CA LEU A 105 3.22 -9.56 -13.43
C LEU A 105 1.74 -9.81 -13.77
N LYS A 106 1.38 -9.97 -15.05
CA LYS A 106 0.02 -10.30 -15.45
C LYS A 106 -0.38 -11.66 -14.91
N THR A 107 0.45 -12.69 -15.06
CA THR A 107 0.18 -14.01 -14.51
C THR A 107 -0.01 -13.97 -13.00
N ALA A 108 0.85 -13.26 -12.26
CA ALA A 108 0.71 -13.09 -10.81
C ALA A 108 -0.63 -12.46 -10.43
N ARG A 109 -1.08 -11.43 -11.18
CA ARG A 109 -2.40 -10.80 -10.99
C ARG A 109 -3.56 -11.74 -11.31
N ASP A 110 -3.49 -12.46 -12.42
CA ASP A 110 -4.55 -13.39 -12.83
C ASP A 110 -4.70 -14.51 -11.79
N THR A 111 -3.59 -15.09 -11.32
CA THR A 111 -3.59 -16.10 -10.26
C THR A 111 -4.16 -15.55 -8.95
N TYR A 112 -3.72 -14.36 -8.54
CA TYR A 112 -4.25 -13.68 -7.36
C TYR A 112 -5.77 -13.49 -7.44
N ASN A 113 -6.28 -12.97 -8.56
CA ASN A 113 -7.71 -12.73 -8.73
C ASN A 113 -8.51 -14.03 -8.74
N ALA A 114 -8.00 -15.09 -9.36
CA ALA A 114 -8.62 -16.41 -9.33
C ALA A 114 -8.73 -16.95 -7.90
N SER A 115 -7.65 -16.87 -7.11
CA SER A 115 -7.66 -17.29 -5.71
C SER A 115 -8.54 -16.40 -4.83
N LEU A 116 -8.55 -15.10 -5.06
CA LEU A 116 -9.41 -14.19 -4.30
C LEU A 116 -10.90 -14.50 -4.53
N ASN A 117 -11.27 -14.83 -5.77
CA ASN A 117 -12.64 -15.18 -6.12
C ASN A 117 -13.14 -16.48 -5.47
N THR A 118 -12.27 -17.34 -4.94
CA THR A 118 -12.72 -18.50 -4.15
C THR A 118 -12.96 -18.16 -2.67
N ILE A 119 -12.40 -17.05 -2.19
CA ILE A 119 -12.52 -16.60 -0.79
C ILE A 119 -13.75 -15.70 -0.59
N LEU A 120 -14.04 -14.84 -1.57
CA LEU A 120 -15.11 -13.85 -1.49
C LEU A 120 -16.49 -14.45 -1.83
N THR A 121 -17.54 -13.93 -1.19
CA THR A 121 -18.93 -14.22 -1.58
C THR A 121 -19.30 -13.50 -2.88
N ALA A 122 -20.42 -13.85 -3.51
CA ALA A 122 -20.87 -13.20 -4.74
C ALA A 122 -21.05 -11.67 -4.56
N ASP A 123 -21.68 -11.24 -3.47
CA ASP A 123 -21.88 -9.81 -3.18
C ASP A 123 -20.56 -9.08 -2.93
N GLN A 124 -19.62 -9.72 -2.23
CA GLN A 124 -18.29 -9.15 -2.00
C GLN A 124 -17.49 -9.01 -3.30
N LYS A 125 -17.59 -9.97 -4.22
CA LYS A 125 -16.96 -9.87 -5.55
C LYS A 125 -17.51 -8.69 -6.34
N LYS A 126 -18.84 -8.54 -6.39
CA LYS A 126 -19.49 -7.42 -7.07
C LYS A 126 -19.01 -6.08 -6.49
N LYS A 127 -19.01 -5.94 -5.17
CA LYS A 127 -18.50 -4.74 -4.49
C LYS A 127 -17.02 -4.49 -4.77
N TRP A 128 -16.21 -5.55 -4.83
CA TRP A 128 -14.79 -5.45 -5.14
C TRP A 128 -14.54 -4.98 -6.57
N ASP A 129 -15.31 -5.45 -7.55
CA ASP A 129 -15.22 -5.00 -8.93
C ASP A 129 -15.64 -3.52 -9.08
N GLU A 130 -16.67 -3.09 -8.37
CA GLU A 130 -17.08 -1.68 -8.30
C GLU A 130 -15.98 -0.79 -7.70
N ILE A 131 -15.36 -1.23 -6.59
CA ILE A 131 -14.23 -0.53 -5.96
C ILE A 131 -13.05 -0.40 -6.92
N LYS A 132 -12.66 -1.48 -7.60
CA LYS A 132 -11.57 -1.47 -8.60
C LYS A 132 -11.86 -0.47 -9.71
N LYS A 133 -13.09 -0.46 -10.24
CA LYS A 133 -13.51 0.48 -11.28
C LYS A 133 -13.41 1.93 -10.79
N GLN A 134 -13.99 2.23 -9.63
CA GLN A 134 -13.97 3.58 -9.05
C GLN A 134 -12.53 4.08 -8.82
N LYS A 135 -11.67 3.24 -8.24
CA LYS A 135 -10.26 3.60 -8.00
C LYS A 135 -9.50 3.82 -9.29
N LYS A 136 -9.78 3.04 -10.34
CA LYS A 136 -9.21 3.24 -11.67
C LYS A 136 -9.64 4.57 -12.29
N GLU A 137 -10.91 4.94 -12.17
CA GLU A 137 -11.45 6.22 -12.66
C GLU A 137 -10.85 7.41 -11.91
N GLU A 138 -10.82 7.34 -10.57
CA GLU A 138 -10.19 8.35 -9.70
C GLU A 138 -8.71 8.54 -10.06
N PHE A 139 -7.96 7.45 -10.22
CA PHE A 139 -6.56 7.49 -10.59
C PHE A 139 -6.35 8.13 -11.97
N GLN A 140 -7.19 7.82 -12.96
CA GLN A 140 -7.12 8.43 -14.29
C GLN A 140 -7.39 9.94 -14.24
N LYS A 141 -8.40 10.37 -13.47
CA LYS A 141 -8.71 11.78 -13.27
C LYS A 141 -7.54 12.51 -12.60
N ASN A 142 -6.97 11.92 -11.55
CA ASN A 142 -5.83 12.49 -10.82
C ASN A 142 -4.59 12.60 -11.71
N ARG A 143 -4.34 11.59 -12.56
CA ARG A 143 -3.26 11.61 -13.56
C ARG A 143 -3.47 12.71 -14.62
N ALA A 144 -4.70 12.88 -15.12
CA ALA A 144 -5.02 13.95 -16.07
C ALA A 144 -4.84 15.35 -15.46
N ALA A 145 -5.10 15.49 -14.15
CA ALA A 145 -4.85 16.72 -13.40
C ALA A 145 -3.37 16.93 -12.98
N GLY A 146 -2.47 16.01 -13.32
CA GLY A 146 -1.05 16.08 -12.93
C GLY A 146 -0.78 15.81 -11.45
N THR A 147 -1.77 15.35 -10.70
CA THR A 147 -1.64 15.01 -9.28
C THR A 147 -1.10 13.58 -9.11
N LYS A 148 -0.14 13.41 -8.20
CA LYS A 148 0.39 12.09 -7.84
C LYS A 148 -0.41 11.52 -6.67
N PRO A 149 -0.58 10.18 -6.57
CA PRO A 149 -1.17 9.57 -5.39
C PRO A 149 -0.42 9.97 -4.13
N ALA A 150 -1.15 10.16 -3.04
CA ALA A 150 -0.53 10.43 -1.75
C ALA A 150 0.31 9.22 -1.29
N GLU A 151 1.35 9.47 -0.49
CA GLU A 151 2.13 8.36 0.05
C GLU A 151 1.23 7.46 0.88
N GLY A 152 1.16 6.21 0.45
CA GLY A 152 0.35 5.20 1.09
C GLY A 152 -1.12 5.13 0.70
N GLU A 153 -1.53 5.90 -0.30
CA GLU A 153 -2.82 5.70 -0.95
C GLU A 153 -2.87 4.33 -1.65
N ILE A 154 -4.03 3.66 -1.61
CA ILE A 154 -4.27 2.45 -2.39
C ILE A 154 -4.45 2.83 -3.86
N THR A 155 -3.57 2.34 -4.72
CA THR A 155 -3.62 2.58 -6.16
C THR A 155 -4.32 1.44 -6.89
N PRO A 156 -4.80 1.64 -8.13
CA PRO A 156 -5.35 0.54 -8.92
C PRO A 156 -4.40 -0.65 -9.08
N GLU A 157 -3.08 -0.41 -9.13
CA GLU A 157 -2.08 -1.48 -9.22
C GLU A 157 -2.06 -2.39 -7.98
N ASP A 158 -2.43 -1.87 -6.81
CA ASP A 158 -2.53 -2.67 -5.58
C ASP A 158 -3.76 -3.59 -5.61
N LEU A 159 -4.84 -3.14 -6.26
CA LEU A 159 -6.14 -3.82 -6.30
C LEU A 159 -6.21 -4.96 -7.34
N ASP A 160 -5.45 -4.83 -8.44
CA ASP A 160 -5.38 -5.79 -9.55
C ASP A 160 -4.34 -6.88 -9.32
#